data_AF-A0A2M7NLT5-F1
#
_entry.id   AF-A0A2M7NLT5-F1
#
_cell.length_a   1.000
_cell.length_b   1.000
_cell.length_c   1.000
_cell.angle_alpha   90.00
_cell.angle_beta   90.00
_cell.angle_gamma   90.00
#
_symmetry.space_group_name_H-M   'P 1'
#
loop_
_entity.id
_entity.type
_entity.pdbx_description
1 polymer ?
#
loop_
_entity_poly.entity_id
_entity_poly.type
_entity_poly.pdbx_seq_one_letter_code
_entity_poly.pdbx_strand_id
1 'polypeptide(L)'
;MKIFSLSLFLILFFSTFVVMAQEKLNPRDLPATNTTPVTTTNSSIDSTLKAALGEDLSSLLKETESVQAYYLDGKTADATQNGFQGFKVLETKTLTAEQLKTIKELVLDKNTYILDQYGKRCDFEPELGFVFKKGNKTTTLAIAHNCDLLRFQGVKNFLEDCDPAHDKFLALGKSIFPARYTQTTAQNTTTTTTDENTLLAQNNLQARGNVHIVTEGECLYGISAKYGIKLDELLKLNKFKDENVVIHAGEKLIIKKTQ
;
A
#
# COMPACT_ATOMS: atom_id res chain seq x y z
N MET A 1 -5.22 -16.89 86.71
CA MET A 1 -6.16 -15.79 86.40
C MET A 1 -5.54 -15.00 85.24
N LYS A 2 -6.31 -14.79 84.16
CA LYS A 2 -6.15 -13.94 82.95
C LYS A 2 -4.84 -13.11 82.86
N ILE A 3 -4.17 -12.95 81.72
CA ILE A 3 -4.67 -12.27 80.51
C ILE A 3 -3.88 -12.75 79.28
N PHE A 4 -4.56 -13.26 78.25
CA PHE A 4 -3.97 -13.50 76.93
C PHE A 4 -3.89 -12.15 76.18
N SER A 5 -2.69 -11.79 75.71
CA SER A 5 -2.45 -10.64 74.84
C SER A 5 -2.94 -10.96 73.42
N LEU A 6 -3.93 -10.21 72.97
CA LEU A 6 -4.53 -10.30 71.64
C LEU A 6 -3.66 -9.54 70.64
N SER A 7 -2.77 -10.25 69.94
CA SER A 7 -2.05 -9.68 68.79
C SER A 7 -2.93 -9.81 67.55
N LEU A 8 -3.57 -8.70 67.18
CA LEU A 8 -4.32 -8.52 65.95
C LEU A 8 -3.32 -8.39 64.78
N PHE A 9 -2.98 -9.51 64.14
CA PHE A 9 -2.25 -9.49 62.88
C PHE A 9 -3.25 -9.22 61.74
N LEU A 10 -3.29 -7.97 61.30
CA LEU A 10 -3.98 -7.52 60.09
C LEU A 10 -3.28 -8.13 58.87
N ILE A 11 -3.81 -9.23 58.34
CA ILE A 11 -3.34 -9.82 57.08
C ILE A 11 -3.87 -8.92 55.95
N LEU A 12 -3.02 -8.00 55.49
CA LEU A 12 -3.20 -7.31 54.22
C LEU A 12 -3.01 -8.33 53.09
N PHE A 13 -4.12 -8.90 52.60
CA PHE A 13 -4.14 -9.55 51.30
C PHE A 13 -3.91 -8.48 50.23
N PHE A 14 -2.66 -8.24 49.87
CA PHE A 14 -2.33 -7.62 48.60
C PHE A 14 -2.73 -8.63 47.51
N SER A 15 -3.98 -8.50 47.04
CA SER A 15 -4.40 -9.07 45.77
C SER A 15 -3.65 -8.32 44.67
N THR A 16 -2.45 -8.80 44.33
CA THR A 16 -1.85 -8.50 43.05
C THR A 16 -2.69 -9.20 42.00
N PHE A 17 -3.72 -8.52 41.51
CA PHE A 17 -4.26 -8.82 40.19
C PHE A 17 -3.12 -8.62 39.21
N VAL A 18 -2.44 -9.72 38.87
CA VAL A 18 -1.65 -9.82 37.64
C VAL A 18 -2.67 -9.67 36.52
N VAL A 19 -2.82 -8.45 36.02
CA VAL A 19 -3.41 -8.20 34.71
C VAL A 19 -2.44 -8.84 33.73
N MET A 20 -2.67 -10.10 33.41
CA MET A 20 -2.12 -10.70 32.20
C MET A 20 -2.72 -9.89 31.06
N ALA A 21 -1.96 -8.92 30.56
CA ALA A 21 -2.21 -8.37 29.26
C ALA A 21 -2.14 -9.57 28.29
N GLN A 22 -3.30 -10.09 27.91
CA GLN A 22 -3.36 -10.88 26.70
C GLN A 22 -2.98 -9.91 25.59
N GLU A 23 -1.73 -10.02 25.17
CA GLU A 23 -1.28 -9.52 23.88
C GLU A 23 -2.29 -10.05 22.87
N LYS A 24 -3.20 -9.17 22.43
CA LYS A 24 -4.04 -9.47 21.27
C LYS A 24 -3.06 -9.62 20.13
N LEU A 25 -2.69 -10.86 19.82
CA LEU A 25 -1.96 -11.16 18.60
C LEU A 25 -2.64 -10.40 17.48
N ASN A 26 -1.87 -9.51 16.86
CA ASN A 26 -2.34 -8.76 15.73
C ASN A 26 -2.60 -9.79 14.61
N PRO A 27 -3.74 -9.77 13.92
CA PRO A 27 -3.96 -10.66 12.77
C PRO A 27 -2.88 -10.55 11.68
N ARG A 28 -2.03 -9.49 11.74
CA ARG A 28 -0.84 -9.26 10.91
C ARG A 28 0.43 -10.01 11.35
N ASP A 29 0.45 -10.62 12.54
CA ASP A 29 1.59 -11.41 13.06
C ASP A 29 1.51 -12.90 12.66
N LEU A 30 0.52 -13.29 11.83
CA LEU A 30 0.45 -14.63 11.27
C LEU A 30 1.56 -14.80 10.22
N PRO A 31 2.45 -15.80 10.35
CA PRO A 31 3.36 -16.13 9.27
C PRO A 31 2.53 -16.42 8.01
N ALA A 32 3.00 -15.92 6.86
CA ALA A 32 2.41 -16.24 5.57
C ALA A 32 2.21 -17.75 5.47
N THR A 33 0.96 -18.20 5.54
CA THR A 33 0.64 -19.60 5.36
C THR A 33 0.83 -19.88 3.88
N ASN A 34 1.84 -20.69 3.56
CA ASN A 34 1.97 -21.34 2.26
C ASN A 34 0.75 -22.25 2.08
N THR A 35 -0.35 -21.65 1.64
CA THR A 35 -1.53 -22.37 1.22
C THR A 35 -1.31 -22.67 -0.24
N THR A 36 -1.06 -23.93 -0.54
CA THR A 36 -1.09 -24.49 -1.89
C THR A 36 -2.35 -24.01 -2.61
N PRO A 37 -2.30 -23.79 -3.94
CA PRO A 37 -3.42 -23.20 -4.66
C PRO A 37 -4.60 -24.17 -4.62
N VAL A 38 -5.59 -23.83 -3.79
CA VAL A 38 -6.87 -24.52 -3.81
C VAL A 38 -7.65 -23.95 -4.98
N THR A 39 -7.76 -24.74 -6.04
CA THR A 39 -8.67 -24.49 -7.14
C THR A 39 -10.10 -24.64 -6.62
N THR A 40 -10.70 -23.54 -6.15
CA THR A 40 -12.14 -23.50 -5.86
C THR A 40 -12.84 -22.61 -6.89
N THR A 41 -13.39 -23.29 -7.89
CA THR A 41 -14.39 -22.79 -8.83
C THR A 41 -15.67 -22.42 -8.08
N ASN A 42 -15.78 -21.14 -7.71
CA ASN A 42 -16.97 -20.27 -7.60
C ASN A 42 -16.65 -19.14 -6.62
N SER A 43 -15.82 -18.20 -7.06
CA SER A 43 -15.37 -17.07 -6.23
C SER A 43 -16.55 -16.10 -5.99
N SER A 44 -17.08 -16.15 -4.77
CA SER A 44 -17.87 -15.05 -4.21
C SER A 44 -16.88 -13.97 -3.78
N ILE A 45 -17.12 -12.73 -4.17
CA ILE A 45 -16.35 -11.58 -3.69
C ILE A 45 -16.51 -11.53 -2.16
N ASP A 46 -15.42 -11.24 -1.44
CA ASP A 46 -15.44 -11.02 0.01
C ASP A 46 -16.51 -9.99 0.38
N SER A 47 -17.27 -10.25 1.45
CA SER A 47 -18.41 -9.40 1.84
C SER A 47 -17.99 -8.00 2.25
N THR A 48 -16.81 -7.82 2.83
CA THR A 48 -16.28 -6.51 3.25
C THR A 48 -15.89 -5.69 2.03
N LEU A 49 -15.16 -6.31 1.10
CA LEU A 49 -14.80 -5.68 -0.16
C LEU A 49 -16.05 -5.32 -0.97
N LYS A 50 -17.02 -6.23 -1.03
CA LYS A 50 -18.30 -6.01 -1.71
C LYS A 50 -19.08 -4.85 -1.09
N ALA A 51 -19.09 -4.73 0.24
CA ALA A 51 -19.71 -3.60 0.92
C ALA A 51 -19.01 -2.27 0.61
N ALA A 52 -17.68 -2.28 0.48
CA ALA A 52 -16.89 -1.09 0.14
C ALA A 52 -17.08 -0.65 -1.33
N LEU A 53 -17.06 -1.59 -2.27
CA LEU A 53 -17.25 -1.32 -3.71
C LEU A 53 -18.72 -1.02 -4.06
N GLY A 54 -19.67 -1.59 -3.32
CA GLY A 54 -21.08 -1.61 -3.67
C GLY A 54 -21.44 -2.71 -4.68
N GLU A 55 -22.74 -3.02 -4.78
CA GLU A 55 -23.28 -4.12 -5.59
C GLU A 55 -22.97 -3.97 -7.09
N ASP A 56 -23.23 -2.78 -7.64
CA ASP A 56 -23.11 -2.53 -9.08
C ASP A 56 -21.66 -2.64 -9.57
N LEU A 57 -20.73 -2.03 -8.83
CA LEU A 57 -19.30 -2.06 -9.16
C LEU A 57 -18.73 -3.47 -8.97
N SER A 58 -19.07 -4.15 -7.87
CA SER A 58 -18.65 -5.52 -7.61
C SER A 58 -19.09 -6.47 -8.74
N SER A 59 -20.33 -6.34 -9.20
CA SER A 59 -20.88 -7.15 -10.28
C SER A 59 -20.18 -6.86 -11.62
N LEU A 60 -19.94 -5.59 -11.93
CA LEU A 60 -19.23 -5.17 -13.14
C LEU A 60 -17.79 -5.71 -13.17
N LEU A 61 -17.04 -5.58 -12.06
CA LEU A 61 -15.67 -6.06 -11.97
C LEU A 61 -15.59 -7.59 -12.12
N LYS A 62 -16.52 -8.33 -11.50
CA LYS A 62 -16.62 -9.79 -11.62
C LYS A 62 -16.83 -10.23 -13.07
N GLU A 63 -17.75 -9.56 -13.76
CA GLU A 63 -18.18 -9.94 -15.11
C GLU A 63 -17.42 -9.21 -16.23
N THR A 64 -16.35 -8.49 -15.91
CA THR A 64 -15.59 -7.71 -16.88
C THR A 64 -15.15 -8.57 -18.07
N GLU A 65 -15.47 -8.09 -19.27
CA GLU A 65 -15.14 -8.70 -20.57
C GLU A 65 -13.83 -8.18 -21.13
N SER A 66 -13.55 -6.89 -20.91
CA SER A 66 -12.33 -6.25 -21.41
C SER A 66 -11.85 -5.15 -20.47
N VAL A 67 -10.55 -4.92 -20.47
CA VAL A 67 -9.90 -3.83 -19.73
C VAL A 67 -8.94 -3.12 -20.66
N GLN A 68 -9.05 -1.80 -20.70
CA GLN A 68 -8.11 -0.90 -21.36
C GLN A 68 -7.25 -0.24 -20.29
N ALA A 69 -5.92 -0.26 -20.45
CA ALA A 69 -5.01 0.41 -19.53
C ALA A 69 -4.55 1.75 -20.11
N TYR A 70 -4.28 2.70 -19.21
CA TYR A 70 -3.90 4.07 -19.49
C TYR A 70 -2.70 4.46 -18.64
N TYR A 71 -1.76 5.15 -19.25
CA TYR A 71 -0.71 5.88 -18.53
C TYR A 71 -1.10 7.35 -18.48
N LEU A 72 -1.14 7.91 -17.29
CA LEU A 72 -1.69 9.23 -17.00
C LEU A 72 -0.59 10.21 -16.60
N ASP A 73 -0.84 11.49 -16.84
CA ASP A 73 -0.15 12.58 -16.17
C ASP A 73 -1.07 13.09 -15.05
N GLY A 74 -0.80 12.62 -13.82
CA GLY A 74 -1.58 12.98 -12.64
C GLY A 74 -1.51 14.45 -12.23
N LYS A 75 -0.64 15.26 -12.85
CA LYS A 75 -0.44 16.68 -12.53
C LYS A 75 -1.13 17.62 -13.49
N THR A 76 -1.46 17.15 -14.68
CA THR A 76 -2.07 17.99 -15.70
C THR A 76 -3.46 17.49 -16.05
N ALA A 77 -4.39 18.43 -16.09
CA ALA A 77 -5.72 18.16 -16.63
C ALA A 77 -5.71 18.40 -18.14
N ASP A 78 -6.47 17.60 -18.88
CA ASP A 78 -6.90 17.95 -20.23
C ASP A 78 -8.43 18.02 -20.30
N ALA A 79 -8.96 18.68 -21.33
CA ALA A 79 -10.40 18.88 -21.49
C ALA A 79 -11.12 17.62 -22.01
N THR A 80 -10.43 16.49 -22.17
CA THR A 80 -11.02 15.30 -22.75
C THR A 80 -11.80 14.51 -21.69
N GLN A 81 -12.98 14.05 -22.07
CA GLN A 81 -13.82 13.18 -21.24
C GLN A 81 -13.29 11.74 -21.35
N ASN A 82 -12.14 11.49 -20.72
CA ASN A 82 -11.43 10.21 -20.78
C ASN A 82 -11.77 9.25 -19.63
N GLY A 83 -12.66 9.65 -18.72
CA GLY A 83 -13.06 8.85 -17.55
C GLY A 83 -12.14 8.99 -16.33
N PHE A 84 -10.98 9.62 -16.46
CA PHE A 84 -10.02 9.82 -15.36
C PHE A 84 -10.18 11.20 -14.72
N GLN A 85 -11.41 11.68 -14.55
CA GLN A 85 -11.68 12.97 -13.88
C GLN A 85 -10.94 14.18 -14.49
N GLY A 86 -10.56 14.08 -15.77
CA GLY A 86 -9.84 15.12 -16.49
C GLY A 86 -8.31 14.99 -16.47
N PHE A 87 -7.72 13.98 -15.80
CA PHE A 87 -6.26 13.75 -15.89
C PHE A 87 -5.83 13.46 -17.32
N LYS A 88 -4.72 14.04 -17.76
CA LYS A 88 -4.25 13.91 -19.13
C LYS A 88 -3.77 12.48 -19.42
N VAL A 89 -4.21 11.92 -20.55
CA VAL A 89 -3.76 10.60 -21.01
C VAL A 89 -2.50 10.74 -21.86
N LEU A 90 -1.45 10.01 -21.48
CA LEU A 90 -0.19 9.98 -22.21
C LEU A 90 -0.06 8.76 -23.12
N GLU A 91 -0.61 7.62 -22.72
CA GLU A 91 -0.55 6.37 -23.47
C GLU A 91 -1.74 5.46 -23.14
N THR A 92 -2.09 4.58 -24.08
CA THR A 92 -3.15 3.59 -23.89
C THR A 92 -2.72 2.24 -24.46
N LYS A 93 -3.03 1.14 -23.75
CA LYS A 93 -2.66 -0.23 -24.12
C LYS A 93 -3.78 -1.21 -23.85
N THR A 94 -4.01 -2.13 -24.77
CA THR A 94 -4.93 -3.26 -24.56
C THR A 94 -4.18 -4.36 -23.84
N LEU A 95 -4.78 -4.94 -22.80
CA LEU A 95 -4.12 -5.94 -21.97
C LEU A 95 -3.98 -7.28 -22.69
N THR A 96 -2.89 -8.00 -22.42
CA THR A 96 -2.79 -9.43 -22.73
C THR A 96 -3.73 -10.25 -21.84
N ALA A 97 -3.92 -11.53 -22.16
CA ALA A 97 -4.73 -12.43 -21.35
C ALA A 97 -4.19 -12.55 -19.90
N GLU A 98 -2.87 -12.61 -19.74
CA GLU A 98 -2.20 -12.67 -18.44
C GLU A 98 -2.38 -11.37 -17.67
N GLN A 99 -2.17 -10.22 -18.29
CA GLN A 99 -2.38 -8.91 -17.65
C GLN A 99 -3.84 -8.69 -17.25
N LEU A 100 -4.79 -9.09 -18.11
CA LEU A 100 -6.21 -9.05 -17.82
C LEU A 100 -6.56 -9.96 -16.63
N LYS A 101 -5.97 -11.15 -16.56
CA LYS A 101 -6.14 -12.04 -15.41
C LYS A 101 -5.60 -11.38 -14.13
N THR A 102 -4.38 -10.85 -14.18
CA THR A 102 -3.74 -10.18 -13.02
C THR A 102 -4.57 -9.02 -12.50
N ILE A 103 -5.02 -8.09 -13.35
CA ILE A 103 -5.80 -6.94 -12.87
C ILE A 103 -7.13 -7.38 -12.26
N LYS A 104 -7.80 -8.39 -12.84
CA LYS A 104 -9.06 -8.92 -12.29
C LYS A 104 -8.84 -9.58 -10.92
N GLU A 105 -7.75 -10.29 -10.72
CA GLU A 105 -7.38 -10.87 -9.43
C GLU A 105 -7.10 -9.78 -8.40
N LEU A 106 -6.32 -8.75 -8.75
CA LEU A 106 -5.99 -7.66 -7.85
C LEU A 106 -7.23 -6.89 -7.38
N VAL A 107 -8.09 -6.45 -8.29
CA VAL A 107 -9.25 -5.62 -7.91
C VAL A 107 -10.34 -6.37 -7.16
N LEU A 108 -10.36 -7.71 -7.23
CA LEU A 108 -11.34 -8.55 -6.55
C LEU A 108 -10.78 -9.24 -5.28
N ASP A 109 -9.50 -9.07 -4.97
CA ASP A 109 -8.89 -9.56 -3.74
C ASP A 109 -9.04 -8.50 -2.63
N LYS A 110 -9.68 -8.87 -1.51
CA LYS A 110 -9.83 -7.98 -0.35
C LYS A 110 -8.48 -7.54 0.21
N ASN A 111 -7.44 -8.36 0.05
CA ASN A 111 -6.10 -8.10 0.56
C ASN A 111 -5.32 -7.13 -0.33
N THR A 112 -5.93 -6.61 -1.39
CA THR A 112 -5.38 -5.49 -2.18
C THR A 112 -5.59 -4.16 -1.47
N TYR A 113 -6.55 -4.09 -0.55
CA TYR A 113 -7.05 -2.85 0.03
C TYR A 113 -6.85 -2.82 1.54
N ILE A 114 -6.57 -1.63 2.07
CA ILE A 114 -6.80 -1.32 3.48
C ILE A 114 -8.13 -0.56 3.56
N LEU A 115 -9.18 -1.26 3.99
CA LEU A 115 -10.56 -0.75 4.05
C LEU A 115 -10.89 -0.17 5.44
N ASP A 116 -10.04 0.70 5.96
CA ASP A 116 -10.29 1.36 7.24
C ASP A 116 -10.88 2.79 7.07
N GLN A 117 -11.34 3.36 8.18
CA GLN A 117 -11.98 4.68 8.19
C GLN A 117 -10.98 5.85 8.17
N TYR A 118 -9.67 5.58 8.19
CA TYR A 118 -8.63 6.59 8.30
C TYR A 118 -8.05 6.87 6.92
N GLY A 119 -8.53 7.94 6.29
CA GLY A 119 -8.06 8.33 4.96
C GLY A 119 -6.61 8.84 4.99
N LYS A 120 -5.77 8.28 4.11
CA LYS A 120 -4.48 8.89 3.75
C LYS A 120 -4.72 10.28 3.16
N ARG A 121 -4.03 11.29 3.68
CA ARG A 121 -4.04 12.66 3.15
C ARG A 121 -2.86 12.82 2.20
N CYS A 122 -3.08 12.51 0.93
CA CYS A 122 -2.15 12.80 -0.14
C CYS A 122 -2.90 13.35 -1.36
N ASP A 123 -2.22 14.22 -2.10
CA ASP A 123 -2.67 14.67 -3.39
C ASP A 123 -2.73 13.49 -4.37
N PHE A 124 -3.90 13.32 -4.96
CA PHE A 124 -4.14 12.21 -5.85
C PHE A 124 -3.65 12.56 -7.25
N GLU A 125 -2.42 12.14 -7.54
CA GLU A 125 -1.75 12.32 -8.82
C GLU A 125 -1.55 10.95 -9.51
N PRO A 126 -2.60 10.37 -10.11
CA PRO A 126 -2.51 9.03 -10.65
C PRO A 126 -1.66 8.96 -11.91
N GLU A 127 -0.86 7.91 -12.04
CA GLU A 127 -0.07 7.58 -13.23
C GLU A 127 -0.59 6.35 -13.96
N LEU A 128 -1.34 5.48 -13.29
CA LEU A 128 -1.84 4.23 -13.85
C LEU A 128 -3.37 4.20 -13.81
N GLY A 129 -3.99 3.94 -14.95
CA GLY A 129 -5.44 3.92 -15.11
C GLY A 129 -5.94 2.65 -15.79
N PHE A 130 -7.15 2.21 -15.43
CA PHE A 130 -7.85 1.11 -16.07
C PHE A 130 -9.32 1.46 -16.30
N VAL A 131 -9.82 1.13 -17.49
CA VAL A 131 -11.26 1.17 -17.80
C VAL A 131 -11.73 -0.26 -17.98
N PHE A 132 -12.60 -0.72 -17.07
CA PHE A 132 -13.23 -2.04 -17.12
C PHE A 132 -14.56 -1.93 -17.86
N LYS A 133 -14.83 -2.86 -18.77
CA LYS A 133 -16.04 -2.86 -19.59
C LYS A 133 -16.78 -4.20 -19.54
N LYS A 134 -18.11 -4.11 -19.42
CA LYS A 134 -19.06 -5.21 -19.55
C LYS A 134 -20.26 -4.72 -20.37
N GLY A 135 -20.39 -5.15 -21.62
CA GLY A 135 -21.38 -4.61 -22.55
C GLY A 135 -21.26 -3.08 -22.68
N ASN A 136 -22.33 -2.36 -22.32
CA ASN A 136 -22.37 -0.89 -22.34
C ASN A 136 -21.99 -0.23 -21.00
N LYS A 137 -21.71 -1.02 -19.97
CA LYS A 137 -21.32 -0.50 -18.65
C LYS A 137 -19.80 -0.41 -18.55
N THR A 138 -19.32 0.68 -17.95
CA THR A 138 -17.90 0.91 -17.69
C THR A 138 -17.67 1.43 -16.28
N THR A 139 -16.52 1.10 -15.71
CA THR A 139 -15.96 1.77 -14.52
C THR A 139 -14.49 2.07 -14.76
N THR A 140 -14.00 3.09 -14.07
CA THR A 140 -12.62 3.54 -14.17
C THR A 140 -11.94 3.37 -12.82
N LEU A 141 -10.72 2.86 -12.83
CA LEU A 141 -9.80 2.79 -11.69
C LEU A 141 -8.58 3.63 -12.02
N ALA A 142 -8.24 4.57 -11.16
CA ALA A 142 -6.98 5.32 -11.23
C ALA A 142 -6.11 4.95 -10.03
N ILE A 143 -4.80 4.86 -10.20
CA ILE A 143 -3.83 4.47 -9.18
C ILE A 143 -2.71 5.51 -9.19
N ALA A 144 -2.39 6.00 -7.99
CA ALA A 144 -1.31 6.91 -7.66
C ALA A 144 -0.27 6.12 -6.82
N HIS A 145 0.78 5.59 -7.44
CA HIS A 145 1.77 4.77 -6.71
C HIS A 145 2.61 5.59 -5.74
N ASN A 146 2.73 6.90 -5.96
CA ASN A 146 3.44 7.81 -5.04
C ASN A 146 2.84 7.81 -3.62
N CYS A 147 1.54 7.58 -3.51
CA CYS A 147 0.80 7.67 -2.25
C CYS A 147 -0.02 6.42 -1.94
N ASP A 148 0.20 5.37 -2.72
CA ASP A 148 -0.50 4.10 -2.59
C ASP A 148 -2.02 4.28 -2.61
N LEU A 149 -2.47 5.27 -3.38
CA LEU A 149 -3.89 5.56 -3.51
C LEU A 149 -4.41 4.89 -4.77
N LEU A 150 -5.59 4.29 -4.69
CA LEU A 150 -6.39 4.03 -5.88
C LEU A 150 -7.73 4.76 -5.81
N ARG A 151 -8.43 4.97 -6.91
CA ARG A 151 -9.79 5.56 -6.92
C ARG A 151 -10.65 4.90 -7.99
N PHE A 152 -11.76 4.29 -7.59
CA PHE A 152 -12.84 4.00 -8.52
C PHE A 152 -13.70 5.23 -8.78
N GLN A 153 -13.95 5.54 -10.05
CA GLN A 153 -14.81 6.65 -10.42
C GLN A 153 -16.24 6.41 -9.92
N GLY A 154 -16.81 7.41 -9.24
CA GLY A 154 -18.18 7.35 -8.72
C GLY A 154 -18.32 6.75 -7.32
N VAL A 155 -17.22 6.29 -6.70
CA VAL A 155 -17.23 5.81 -5.32
C VAL A 155 -16.73 6.93 -4.39
N LYS A 156 -17.63 7.49 -3.58
CA LYS A 156 -17.33 8.70 -2.76
C LYS A 156 -16.67 8.41 -1.42
N ASN A 157 -16.81 7.19 -0.89
CA ASN A 157 -16.41 6.83 0.48
C ASN A 157 -15.32 5.73 0.52
N PHE A 158 -14.65 5.47 -0.60
CA PHE A 158 -13.60 4.46 -0.65
C PHE A 158 -12.26 5.17 -0.44
N LEU A 159 -11.69 4.93 0.74
CA LEU A 159 -10.34 5.37 1.11
C LEU A 159 -9.40 4.22 0.77
N GLU A 160 -8.97 4.28 -0.49
CA GLU A 160 -8.32 3.21 -1.25
C GLU A 160 -6.82 3.26 -1.02
N ASP A 161 -6.37 2.75 0.11
CA ASP A 161 -4.95 2.48 0.32
C ASP A 161 -4.60 1.10 -0.23
N CYS A 162 -3.72 1.09 -1.23
CA CYS A 162 -3.25 -0.09 -1.92
C CYS A 162 -1.88 -0.58 -1.44
N ASP A 163 -1.38 -0.13 -0.29
CA ASP A 163 -0.13 -0.59 0.34
C ASP A 163 0.08 -2.12 0.25
N PRO A 164 -0.93 -2.98 0.51
CA PRO A 164 -0.77 -4.43 0.40
C PRO A 164 -0.46 -4.94 -1.02
N ALA A 165 -0.79 -4.15 -2.04
CA ALA A 165 -0.69 -4.50 -3.45
C ALA A 165 0.11 -3.49 -4.28
N HIS A 166 0.78 -2.51 -3.66
CA HIS A 166 1.59 -1.50 -4.36
C HIS A 166 2.51 -2.14 -5.39
N ASP A 167 3.36 -3.08 -4.93
CA ASP A 167 4.33 -3.76 -5.79
C ASP A 167 3.67 -4.52 -6.93
N LYS A 168 2.48 -5.08 -6.68
CA LYS A 168 1.73 -5.85 -7.69
C LYS A 168 1.17 -4.93 -8.77
N PHE A 169 0.57 -3.81 -8.39
CA PHE A 169 0.10 -2.80 -9.36
C PHE A 169 1.26 -2.15 -10.09
N LEU A 170 2.37 -1.84 -9.39
CA LEU A 170 3.57 -1.27 -10.00
C LEU A 170 4.20 -2.25 -11.01
N ALA A 171 4.30 -3.54 -10.67
CA ALA A 171 4.77 -4.58 -11.57
C ALA A 171 3.85 -4.74 -12.79
N LEU A 172 2.53 -4.71 -12.58
CA LEU A 172 1.55 -4.74 -13.65
C LEU A 172 1.73 -3.52 -14.58
N GLY A 173 1.80 -2.31 -14.03
CA GLY A 173 2.06 -1.09 -14.78
C GLY A 173 3.35 -1.16 -15.60
N LYS A 174 4.46 -1.61 -15.00
CA LYS A 174 5.74 -1.85 -15.69
C LYS A 174 5.62 -2.84 -16.84
N SER A 175 4.82 -3.91 -16.67
CA SER A 175 4.59 -4.89 -17.73
C SER A 175 3.78 -4.32 -18.90
N ILE A 176 2.89 -3.36 -18.64
CA ILE A 176 2.01 -2.75 -19.65
C ILE A 176 2.72 -1.60 -20.37
N PHE A 177 3.43 -0.75 -19.63
CA PHE A 177 4.05 0.50 -20.10
C PHE A 177 5.56 0.55 -19.81
N PRO A 178 6.37 -0.43 -20.22
CA PRO A 178 7.77 -0.52 -19.81
C PRO A 178 8.56 0.75 -20.14
N ALA A 179 8.32 1.38 -21.31
CA ALA A 179 8.98 2.62 -21.72
C ALA A 179 8.67 3.82 -20.82
N ARG A 180 7.49 3.87 -20.18
CA ARG A 180 7.12 4.97 -19.29
C ARG A 180 7.81 4.84 -17.93
N TYR A 181 7.88 3.63 -17.41
CA TYR A 181 8.56 3.35 -16.15
C TYR A 181 10.10 3.38 -16.28
N THR A 182 10.66 3.17 -17.47
CA THR A 182 12.09 3.36 -17.73
C THR A 182 12.48 4.81 -18.00
N GLN A 183 11.57 5.65 -18.52
CA GLN A 183 11.83 7.08 -18.69
C GLN A 183 11.87 7.84 -17.35
N THR A 184 11.10 7.42 -16.35
CA THR A 184 11.20 7.93 -14.98
C THR A 184 12.58 7.66 -14.37
N THR A 185 13.23 6.56 -14.75
CA THR A 185 14.64 6.25 -14.44
C THR A 185 15.64 6.78 -15.45
N ALA A 186 15.24 7.41 -16.57
CA ALA A 186 16.18 8.03 -17.51
C ALA A 186 16.60 9.45 -17.09
N GLN A 187 15.95 10.04 -16.09
CA GLN A 187 16.53 11.15 -15.31
C GLN A 187 17.24 10.70 -14.03
N ASN A 188 17.26 9.39 -13.74
CA ASN A 188 18.04 8.79 -12.65
C ASN A 188 18.13 7.27 -12.85
N THR A 189 19.13 6.75 -13.59
CA THR A 189 19.69 5.38 -13.48
C THR A 189 20.69 5.12 -14.62
N THR A 190 21.96 4.98 -14.25
CA THR A 190 22.95 4.20 -15.00
C THR A 190 22.55 2.73 -14.95
N THR A 191 22.47 2.10 -16.12
CA THR A 191 22.33 0.66 -16.42
C THR A 191 22.94 -0.30 -15.39
N THR A 192 22.18 -1.34 -15.01
CA THR A 192 22.72 -2.55 -14.39
C THR A 192 22.31 -3.77 -15.22
N THR A 193 23.23 -4.22 -16.08
CA THR A 193 23.37 -5.63 -16.44
C THR A 193 23.95 -6.38 -15.25
N THR A 194 23.43 -7.58 -15.03
CA THR A 194 23.78 -8.58 -14.03
C THR A 194 25.29 -8.77 -13.88
N ASP A 195 25.83 -8.52 -12.68
CA ASP A 195 27.02 -9.20 -12.15
C ASP A 195 27.13 -8.97 -10.62
N GLU A 196 27.07 -10.06 -9.86
CA GLU A 196 26.89 -10.08 -8.39
C GLU A 196 28.08 -9.57 -7.57
N ASN A 197 29.21 -9.20 -8.18
CA ASN A 197 30.41 -8.77 -7.45
C ASN A 197 30.62 -7.25 -7.38
N THR A 198 29.63 -6.44 -7.77
CA THR A 198 29.70 -4.96 -7.66
C THR A 198 28.76 -4.35 -6.61
N LEU A 199 28.01 -5.17 -5.86
CA LEU A 199 27.07 -4.71 -4.82
C LEU A 199 27.75 -4.15 -3.55
N LEU A 200 29.04 -4.40 -3.34
CA LEU A 200 29.75 -3.93 -2.13
C LEU A 200 30.44 -2.57 -2.29
N ALA A 201 30.67 -2.10 -3.52
CA ALA A 201 31.40 -0.85 -3.78
C ALA A 201 30.47 0.37 -3.96
N GLN A 202 29.20 0.17 -4.32
CA GLN A 202 28.24 1.27 -4.51
C GLN A 202 27.48 1.67 -3.24
N ASN A 203 27.54 0.85 -2.18
CA ASN A 203 26.93 1.15 -0.88
C ASN A 203 27.65 2.24 -0.07
N ASN A 204 28.73 2.83 -0.58
CA ASN A 204 29.58 3.76 0.16
C ASN A 204 29.56 5.21 -0.34
N LEU A 205 28.67 5.58 -1.27
CA LEU A 205 28.62 6.94 -1.84
C LEU A 205 27.33 7.73 -1.64
N GLN A 206 26.35 7.25 -0.86
CA GLN A 206 25.18 8.07 -0.49
C GLN A 206 24.83 8.07 1.01
N ALA A 207 25.83 7.92 1.88
CA ALA A 207 25.67 7.98 3.34
C ALA A 207 26.20 9.29 3.94
N ARG A 208 25.75 10.47 3.45
CA ARG A 208 26.16 11.77 4.03
C ARG A 208 25.08 12.51 4.83
N GLY A 209 23.90 11.92 5.01
CA GLY A 209 22.89 12.45 5.93
C GLY A 209 22.37 11.35 6.86
N ASN A 210 22.36 11.60 8.17
CA ASN A 210 21.63 10.75 9.13
C ASN A 210 20.12 11.06 9.11
N VAL A 211 19.72 12.10 8.36
CA VAL A 211 18.37 12.65 8.31
C VAL A 211 17.95 12.86 6.86
N HIS A 212 16.74 12.45 6.56
CA HIS A 212 16.00 12.78 5.35
C HIS A 212 14.94 13.84 5.68
N ILE A 213 14.81 14.87 4.85
CA ILE A 213 13.71 15.83 4.94
C ILE A 213 12.65 15.36 3.96
N VAL A 214 11.48 14.98 4.50
CA VAL A 214 10.34 14.50 3.74
C VAL A 214 9.96 15.57 2.72
N THR A 215 9.83 15.17 1.46
CA THR A 215 9.32 16.01 0.39
C THR A 215 7.85 15.67 0.11
N GLU A 216 7.17 16.58 -0.58
CA GLU A 216 5.77 16.39 -0.94
C GLU A 216 5.59 15.10 -1.78
N GLY A 217 4.63 14.26 -1.36
CA GLY A 217 4.35 12.98 -2.00
C GLY A 217 5.24 11.81 -1.60
N GLU A 218 6.11 11.94 -0.58
CA GLU A 218 6.87 10.80 -0.04
C GLU A 218 6.10 10.08 1.09
N CYS A 219 6.20 8.75 1.15
CA CYS A 219 5.70 7.90 2.23
C CYS A 219 6.84 7.16 2.96
N LEU A 220 6.57 6.62 4.16
CA LEU A 220 7.58 5.90 4.97
C LEU A 220 8.20 4.72 4.22
N TYR A 221 7.40 3.96 3.46
CA TYR A 221 7.90 2.86 2.65
C TYR A 221 8.84 3.34 1.54
N GLY A 222 8.41 4.32 0.73
CA GLY A 222 9.23 4.90 -0.35
C GLY A 222 10.56 5.46 0.16
N ILE A 223 10.54 6.12 1.33
CA ILE A 223 11.75 6.61 2.00
C ILE A 223 12.63 5.44 2.47
N SER A 224 12.06 4.39 3.05
CA SER A 224 12.82 3.22 3.49
C SER A 224 13.55 2.52 2.33
N ALA A 225 12.85 2.33 1.21
CA ALA A 225 13.40 1.75 -0.02
C ALA A 225 14.51 2.61 -0.62
N LYS A 226 14.30 3.94 -0.67
CA LYS A 226 15.29 4.92 -1.16
C LYS A 226 16.64 4.82 -0.45
N TYR A 227 16.62 4.51 0.85
CA TYR A 227 17.83 4.40 1.67
C TYR A 227 18.27 2.95 1.95
N GLY A 228 17.58 1.96 1.38
CA GLY A 228 17.90 0.54 1.59
C GLY A 228 17.76 0.09 3.05
N ILE A 229 16.93 0.77 3.83
CA ILE A 229 16.63 0.42 5.23
C ILE A 229 15.29 -0.30 5.30
N LYS A 230 15.15 -1.26 6.22
CA LYS A 230 13.86 -1.92 6.44
C LYS A 230 12.85 -0.91 7.00
N LEU A 231 11.59 -1.00 6.59
CA LEU A 231 10.53 -0.14 7.11
C LEU A 231 10.48 -0.17 8.65
N ASP A 232 10.44 -1.36 9.25
CA ASP A 232 10.55 -1.57 10.70
C ASP A 232 11.72 -0.82 11.36
N GLU A 233 12.86 -0.76 10.68
CA GLU A 233 14.04 -0.07 11.18
C GLU A 233 13.85 1.45 11.11
N LEU A 234 13.31 1.97 10.01
CA LEU A 234 12.95 3.38 9.87
C LEU A 234 11.94 3.82 10.96
N LEU A 235 10.92 3.01 11.23
CA LEU A 235 9.93 3.26 12.28
C LEU A 235 10.60 3.33 13.66
N LYS A 236 11.46 2.35 13.97
CA LYS A 236 12.21 2.30 15.24
C LYS A 236 13.14 3.48 15.41
N LEU A 237 13.86 3.88 14.35
CA LEU A 237 14.74 5.04 14.37
C LEU A 237 14.00 6.34 14.72
N ASN A 238 12.77 6.47 14.24
CA ASN A 238 11.93 7.66 14.41
C ASN A 238 10.93 7.56 15.56
N LYS A 239 10.98 6.47 16.35
CA LYS A 239 10.09 6.22 17.49
C LYS A 239 8.60 6.23 17.11
N PHE A 240 8.30 5.81 15.89
CA PHE A 240 6.93 5.60 15.46
C PHE A 240 6.41 4.30 16.04
N LYS A 241 5.12 4.31 16.44
CA LYS A 241 4.48 3.13 17.01
C LYS A 241 4.30 2.03 15.97
N ASP A 242 3.93 2.44 14.77
CA ASP A 242 3.68 1.59 13.61
C ASP A 242 3.71 2.44 12.32
N GLU A 243 3.48 1.80 11.18
CA GLU A 243 3.47 2.38 9.84
C GLU A 243 2.28 3.30 9.55
N ASN A 244 1.25 3.36 10.40
CA ASN A 244 0.10 4.25 10.21
C ASN A 244 0.42 5.70 10.62
N VAL A 245 1.66 5.99 11.05
CA VAL A 245 2.11 7.35 11.29
C VAL A 245 2.11 8.13 9.98
N VAL A 246 1.33 9.21 9.98
CA VAL A 246 1.33 10.19 8.90
C VAL A 246 2.61 11.02 8.98
N ILE A 247 3.30 11.15 7.85
CA ILE A 247 4.43 12.05 7.68
C ILE A 247 4.07 13.22 6.78
N HIS A 248 4.71 14.37 6.98
CA HIS A 248 4.44 15.61 6.26
C HIS A 248 5.68 16.17 5.58
N ALA A 249 5.50 16.85 4.44
CA ALA A 249 6.59 17.57 3.78
C ALA A 249 7.26 18.55 4.77
N GLY A 250 8.58 18.55 4.78
CA GLY A 250 9.42 19.30 5.71
C GLY A 250 9.76 18.57 7.02
N GLU A 251 9.14 17.43 7.30
CA GLU A 251 9.51 16.60 8.46
C GLU A 251 10.88 15.96 8.30
N LYS A 252 11.54 15.70 9.44
CA LYS A 252 12.87 15.10 9.47
C LYS A 252 12.76 13.65 9.93
N LEU A 253 13.12 12.72 9.06
CA LEU A 253 13.23 11.31 9.38
C LEU A 253 14.68 10.89 9.54
N ILE A 254 14.99 10.26 10.66
CA ILE A 254 16.27 9.60 10.93
C ILE A 254 16.34 8.35 10.07
N ILE A 255 17.31 8.30 9.16
CA ILE A 255 17.50 7.20 8.20
C ILE A 255 18.74 6.34 8.52
N LYS A 256 19.50 6.73 9.55
CA LYS A 256 20.65 5.97 10.06
C LYS A 256 20.90 6.32 11.52
N LYS A 257 21.33 5.35 12.35
CA LYS A 257 21.80 5.63 13.71
C LYS A 257 23.03 6.53 13.67
N THR A 258 23.02 7.60 14.46
CA THR A 258 24.25 8.34 14.77
C THR A 258 25.10 7.43 15.64
N GLN A 259 26.34 7.14 15.20
CA GLN A 259 27.32 6.40 16.00
C GLN A 259 27.77 7.23 17.19
#